data_AF-A0A8C7JCB2-F1
#
_entry.id   AF-A0A8C7JCB2-F1
#
_cell.length_a   1.000
_cell.length_b   1.000
_cell.length_c   1.000
_cell.angle_alpha   90.00
_cell.angle_beta   90.00
_cell.angle_gamma   90.00
#
_symmetry.space_group_name_H-M   'P 1'
#
loop_
_entity.id
_entity.type
_entity.pdbx_description
1 polymer ?
#
loop_
_entity_poly.entity_id
_entity_poly.type
_entity_poly.pdbx_seq_one_letter_code
_entity_poly.pdbx_strand_id
1 'polypeptide(L)'
;KGIKVYKRFLKSLHYRCWTITYAYTVTMFGYSQRDYCAHHLIKLMKCKRDNWPNFLACKHERHDWDYCEHQEEFVRSECIGTTQINLTRRDRLN
;
A
#
# COMPACT_ATOMS: atom_id res chain seq x y z
N LYS A 1 5.28 -6.59 -42.37
CA LYS A 1 5.11 -7.67 -41.37
C LYS A 1 5.99 -7.50 -40.10
N GLY A 2 6.92 -6.53 -40.02
CA GLY A 2 7.83 -6.35 -38.87
C GLY A 2 7.28 -5.69 -37.60
N ILE A 3 6.30 -4.78 -37.70
CA ILE A 3 5.78 -4.00 -36.54
C ILE A 3 5.04 -4.88 -35.51
N LYS A 4 4.32 -5.92 -35.96
CA LYS A 4 3.63 -6.87 -35.07
C LYS A 4 4.61 -7.73 -34.27
N VAL A 5 5.76 -8.07 -34.85
CA VAL A 5 6.82 -8.83 -34.18
C VAL A 5 7.45 -7.97 -33.09
N TYR A 6 7.75 -6.69 -33.36
CA TYR A 6 8.30 -5.75 -32.38
C TYR A 6 7.34 -5.50 -31.20
N LYS A 7 6.04 -5.31 -31.44
CA LYS A 7 5.03 -5.17 -30.36
C LYS A 7 4.88 -6.44 -29.50
N ARG A 8 5.01 -7.63 -30.10
CA ARG A 8 4.99 -8.91 -29.37
C ARG A 8 6.28 -9.12 -28.56
N PHE A 9 7.42 -8.69 -29.10
CA PHE A 9 8.70 -8.68 -28.40
C PHE A 9 8.70 -7.71 -27.21
N LEU A 10 8.21 -6.48 -27.39
CA LEU A 10 8.02 -5.50 -26.31
C LEU A 10 7.07 -6.01 -25.22
N LYS A 11 5.94 -6.63 -25.58
CA LYS A 11 5.04 -7.26 -24.59
C LYS A 11 5.73 -8.38 -23.82
N SER A 12 6.56 -9.18 -24.49
CA SER A 12 7.30 -10.28 -23.84
C SER A 12 8.46 -9.81 -22.97
N LEU A 13 9.14 -8.73 -23.37
CA LEU A 13 10.19 -8.08 -22.59
C LEU A 13 9.58 -7.35 -21.37
N HIS A 14 8.42 -6.72 -21.55
CA HIS A 14 7.65 -6.11 -20.46
C HIS A 14 7.14 -7.18 -19.49
N TYR A 15 6.65 -8.34 -19.97
CA TYR A 15 6.26 -9.46 -19.11
C TYR A 15 7.43 -10.05 -18.32
N ARG A 16 8.61 -10.20 -18.93
CA ARG A 16 9.81 -10.70 -18.25
C ARG A 16 10.39 -9.71 -17.24
N CYS A 17 10.43 -8.43 -17.58
CA CYS A 17 10.77 -7.37 -16.64
C CYS A 17 9.75 -7.36 -15.50
N TRP A 18 8.46 -7.46 -15.81
CA TRP A 18 7.39 -7.54 -14.83
C TRP A 18 7.51 -8.75 -13.90
N THR A 19 7.87 -9.95 -14.37
CA THR A 19 8.10 -11.11 -13.48
C THR A 19 9.31 -10.93 -12.57
N ILE A 20 10.38 -10.30 -13.05
CA ILE A 20 11.58 -10.03 -12.27
C ILE A 20 11.27 -8.95 -11.22
N THR A 21 10.67 -7.83 -11.61
CA THR A 21 10.23 -6.77 -10.70
C THR A 21 9.17 -7.24 -9.71
N TYR A 22 8.23 -8.10 -10.12
CA TYR A 22 7.19 -8.65 -9.23
C TYR A 22 7.80 -9.51 -8.11
N ALA A 23 8.76 -10.37 -8.45
CA ALA A 23 9.54 -11.12 -7.47
C ALA A 23 10.27 -10.20 -6.48
N TYR A 24 10.93 -9.14 -6.96
CA TYR A 24 11.58 -8.15 -6.09
C TYR A 24 10.58 -7.35 -5.23
N THR A 25 9.39 -6.99 -5.75
CA THR A 25 8.40 -6.19 -5.01
C THR A 25 7.71 -6.95 -3.87
N VAL A 26 7.50 -8.26 -3.99
CA VAL A 26 6.91 -9.08 -2.91
C VAL A 26 7.93 -9.26 -1.76
N THR A 27 9.23 -9.30 -2.07
CA THR A 27 10.32 -9.31 -1.07
C THR A 27 10.70 -7.93 -0.52
N MET A 28 10.37 -6.83 -1.21
CA MET A 28 10.76 -5.46 -0.85
C MET A 28 9.64 -4.64 -0.18
N PHE A 29 8.50 -5.24 0.19
CA PHE A 29 7.59 -4.58 1.13
C PHE A 29 8.29 -4.51 2.48
N GLY A 30 8.86 -3.34 2.79
CA GLY A 30 9.50 -3.06 4.08
C GLY A 30 8.53 -3.34 5.23
N TYR A 31 9.07 -3.62 6.41
CA TYR A 31 8.26 -3.91 7.61
C TYR A 31 7.19 -2.84 7.88
N SER A 32 7.48 -1.59 7.54
CA SER A 32 6.59 -0.43 7.67
C SER A 32 5.45 -0.35 6.65
N GLN A 33 5.31 -1.32 5.76
CA GLN A 33 4.17 -1.41 4.85
C GLN A 33 3.34 -2.68 5.12
N ARG A 34 3.70 -3.47 6.13
CA ARG A 34 2.93 -4.62 6.63
C ARG A 34 1.94 -4.21 7.73
N ASP A 35 1.45 -2.99 7.68
CA ASP A 35 0.43 -2.52 8.61
C ASP A 35 -0.91 -3.23 8.34
N TYR A 36 -1.83 -3.12 9.29
CA TYR A 36 -3.20 -3.63 9.16
C TYR A 36 -3.89 -3.19 7.85
N CYS A 37 -3.46 -2.03 7.34
CA CYS A 37 -3.92 -1.42 6.09
C CYS A 37 -3.37 -2.01 4.78
N ALA A 38 -2.45 -2.97 4.81
CA ALA A 38 -1.75 -3.50 3.62
C ALA A 38 -2.70 -4.02 2.52
N HIS A 39 -3.91 -4.48 2.89
CA HIS A 39 -4.93 -4.94 1.96
C HIS A 39 -5.37 -3.87 0.95
N HIS A 40 -5.45 -2.61 1.35
CA HIS A 40 -5.82 -1.50 0.47
C HIS A 40 -4.69 -1.14 -0.49
N LEU A 41 -3.45 -1.18 -0.01
CA LEU A 41 -2.27 -0.90 -0.83
C LEU A 41 -2.07 -1.94 -1.94
N ILE A 42 -2.37 -3.22 -1.67
CA ILE A 42 -2.36 -4.29 -2.70
C ILE A 42 -3.40 -4.00 -3.80
N LYS A 43 -4.60 -3.55 -3.43
CA LYS A 43 -5.66 -3.18 -4.40
C LYS A 43 -5.25 -1.99 -5.25
N LEU A 44 -4.65 -0.96 -4.66
CA LEU A 44 -4.12 0.19 -5.37
C LEU A 44 -3.05 -0.22 -6.40
N MET A 45 -2.11 -1.08 -5.99
CA MET A 45 -1.03 -1.56 -6.86
C MET A 45 -1.54 -2.48 -7.98
N LYS A 46 -2.63 -3.23 -7.73
CA LYS A 46 -3.34 -3.99 -8.76
C LYS A 46 -4.01 -3.04 -9.77
N CYS A 47 -4.74 -2.03 -9.30
CA CYS A 47 -5.43 -1.08 -10.16
C CYS A 47 -4.46 -0.26 -11.05
N LYS A 48 -3.28 0.13 -10.52
CA LYS A 48 -2.22 0.79 -11.31
C LYS A 48 -1.64 -0.08 -12.43
N ARG A 49 -1.57 -1.39 -12.22
CA ARG A 49 -1.06 -2.34 -13.21
C ARG A 49 -2.06 -2.54 -14.36
N ASP A 50 -3.34 -2.65 -14.01
CA ASP A 50 -4.39 -2.97 -14.96
C ASP A 50 -4.79 -1.76 -15.82
N ASN A 51 -4.70 -0.53 -15.28
CA ASN A 51 -5.17 0.70 -15.94
C ASN A 51 -4.07 1.55 -16.60
N TRP A 52 -2.86 1.02 -16.82
CA TRP A 52 -1.80 1.77 -17.52
C TRP A 52 -2.23 2.09 -18.97
N PRO A 53 -2.22 3.36 -19.45
CA PRO A 53 -1.49 4.55 -18.95
C PRO A 53 -2.34 5.57 -18.15
N ASN A 54 -3.58 5.26 -17.80
CA ASN A 54 -4.48 6.20 -17.13
C ASN A 54 -4.24 6.25 -15.61
N PHE A 55 -3.46 7.23 -15.17
CA PHE A 55 -3.07 7.42 -13.77
C PHE A 55 -4.20 7.95 -12.86
N LEU A 56 -5.32 8.43 -13.43
CA LEU A 56 -6.43 9.03 -12.68
C LEU A 56 -7.56 8.04 -12.34
N ALA A 57 -7.53 6.82 -12.87
CA ALA A 57 -8.62 5.85 -12.67
C ALA A 57 -8.67 5.28 -11.24
N CYS A 58 -7.54 5.28 -10.53
CA CYS A 58 -7.35 4.60 -9.24
C CYS A 58 -7.55 5.54 -8.02
N LYS A 59 -8.57 6.41 -8.05
CA LYS A 59 -8.81 7.37 -6.94
C LYS A 59 -9.52 6.74 -5.76
N HIS A 60 -10.43 5.80 -6.01
CA HIS A 60 -11.23 5.18 -4.96
C HIS A 60 -10.35 4.33 -4.04
N GLU A 61 -9.51 3.47 -4.62
CA GLU A 61 -8.62 2.61 -3.87
C GLU A 61 -7.52 3.39 -3.13
N ARG A 62 -7.20 4.61 -3.59
CA ARG A 62 -6.31 5.53 -2.88
C ARG A 62 -6.99 6.11 -1.65
N HIS A 63 -8.21 6.63 -1.83
CA HIS A 63 -8.97 7.18 -0.71
C HIS A 63 -9.21 6.14 0.39
N ASP A 64 -9.50 4.89 0.02
CA ASP A 64 -9.69 3.82 1.01
C ASP A 64 -8.42 3.52 1.81
N TRP A 65 -7.25 3.62 1.18
CA TRP A 65 -5.95 3.47 1.85
C TRP A 65 -5.69 4.65 2.81
N ASP A 66 -5.87 5.88 2.34
CA ASP A 66 -5.67 7.10 3.14
C ASP A 66 -6.62 7.13 4.37
N TYR A 67 -7.88 6.71 4.18
CA TYR A 67 -8.88 6.64 5.26
C TYR A 67 -8.51 5.61 6.34
N CYS A 68 -7.92 4.51 5.92
CA CYS A 68 -7.49 3.44 6.80
C CYS A 68 -6.22 3.82 7.59
N GLU A 69 -5.27 4.52 6.97
CA GLU A 69 -4.09 5.06 7.67
C GLU A 69 -4.49 6.10 8.74
N HIS A 70 -5.46 6.96 8.44
CA HIS A 70 -5.93 7.98 9.37
C HIS A 70 -6.58 7.37 10.64
N GLN A 71 -7.30 6.25 10.50
CA GLN A 71 -7.90 5.56 11.65
C GLN A 71 -6.85 4.96 12.58
N GLU A 72 -5.79 4.37 12.03
CA GLU A 72 -4.70 3.81 12.83
C GLU A 72 -3.98 4.90 13.65
N GLU A 73 -3.81 6.09 13.06
CA GLU A 73 -3.27 7.25 13.77
C GLU A 73 -4.19 7.72 14.91
N PHE A 74 -5.50 7.80 14.66
CA PHE A 74 -6.48 8.16 15.68
C PHE A 74 -6.45 7.19 16.86
N VAL A 75 -6.55 5.88 16.61
CA VAL A 75 -6.54 4.84 17.65
C VAL A 75 -5.23 4.88 18.45
N ARG A 76 -4.09 5.12 17.78
CA ARG A 76 -2.80 5.26 18.46
C ARG A 76 -2.78 6.47 19.39
N SER A 77 -3.29 7.62 18.93
CA SER A 77 -3.37 8.83 19.76
C SER A 77 -4.27 8.65 20.98
N GLU A 78 -5.40 7.95 20.82
CA GLU A 78 -6.34 7.64 21.90
C GLU A 78 -5.73 6.68 22.93
N CYS A 79 -5.00 5.66 22.46
CA CYS A 79 -4.25 4.75 23.32
C CYS A 79 -3.19 5.50 24.15
N ILE A 80 -2.44 6.43 23.53
CA ILE A 80 -1.46 7.28 24.22
C ILE A 80 -2.16 8.16 25.28
N GLY A 81 -3.27 8.81 24.95
CA GLY A 81 -4.02 9.62 25.91
C GLY A 81 -4.53 8.81 27.11
N THR A 82 -5.11 7.64 26.84
CA THR A 82 -5.65 6.75 27.87
C THR A 82 -4.57 6.23 28.82
N THR A 83 -3.41 5.84 28.27
CA THR A 83 -2.26 5.41 29.09
C THR A 83 -1.75 6.53 29.99
N GLN A 84 -1.63 7.77 29.50
CA GLN A 84 -1.24 8.91 30.33
C GLN A 84 -2.24 9.18 31.47
N ILE A 85 -3.54 9.09 31.19
CA ILE A 85 -4.58 9.24 32.22
C ILE A 85 -4.46 8.13 33.29
N ASN A 86 -4.20 6.89 32.88
CA ASN A 86 -4.04 5.78 33.83
C ASN A 86 -2.77 5.90 34.66
N LEU A 87 -1.66 6.38 34.08
CA LEU A 87 -0.42 6.67 34.81
C LEU A 87 -0.62 7.76 35.85
N THR A 88 -1.21 8.91 35.47
CA THR A 88 -1.52 9.99 36.42
C THR A 88 -2.49 9.57 37.52
N ARG A 89 -3.46 8.69 37.21
CA ARG A 89 -4.33 8.08 38.23
C ARG A 89 -3.55 7.18 39.19
N ARG A 90 -2.60 6.38 38.68
CA ARG A 90 -1.72 5.52 39.49
C ARG A 90 -0.84 6.34 40.43
N ASP A 91 -0.26 7.44 39.95
CA ASP A 91 0.58 8.33 40.76
C ASP A 91 -0.21 9.01 41.89
N ARG A 92 -1.51 9.25 41.72
CA ARG A 92 -2.39 9.78 42.78
C ARG A 92 -2.81 8.75 43.82
N LEU A 93 -2.65 7.46 43.53
CA LEU A 93 -3.03 6.36 44.43
C LEU A 93 -1.85 5.85 45.27
N ASN A 94 -0.62 6.25 44.94
CA ASN A 94 0.61 5.96 45.70
C ASN A 94 0.99 7.17 46.57
#